data_AF-A0A354CVL5-F1
#
_entry.id   AF-A0A354CVL5-F1
#
_cell.length_a   1.000
_cell.length_b   1.000
_cell.length_c   1.000
_cell.angle_alpha   90.00
_cell.angle_beta   90.00
_cell.angle_gamma   90.00
#
_symmetry.space_group_name_H-M   'P 1'
#
loop_
_entity.id
_entity.type
_entity.pdbx_description
1 polymer ?
#
loop_
_entity_poly.entity_id
_entity_poly.type
_entity_poly.pdbx_seq_one_letter_code
_entity_poly.pdbx_strand_id
1 'polypeptide(L)'
;MLNKLRKLQNKKGFTLVELIVVIAIIAILTAVIVPLVGRYSAQATYSTLQDGAKTVSNSIATSLADVTKLGTVLSVSKITGNKAGGTLTIKVFDGAGTDKTSDTDYAKLVTSVKNALESAVDDGAYFAAAVTSNTCSAAIYSKNQDVTGYTGTGATQDTSFPDDEAYMWNSKAVGLAGNWKPSAAPAATTV
;
A
#
# COMPACT_ATOMS: atom_id res chain seq x y z
N MET A 1 -11.69 61.86 34.23
CA MET A 1 -11.65 60.82 33.16
C MET A 1 -11.35 59.41 33.74
N LEU A 2 -12.08 58.96 34.78
CA LEU A 2 -11.76 57.70 35.49
C LEU A 2 -12.83 56.59 35.35
N ASN A 3 -13.79 56.75 34.44
CA ASN A 3 -14.93 55.81 34.29
C ASN A 3 -14.72 54.72 33.23
N LYS A 4 -13.55 54.66 32.57
CA LYS A 4 -13.28 53.70 31.48
C LYS A 4 -12.56 52.42 31.93
N LEU A 5 -11.98 52.40 33.13
CA LEU A 5 -11.23 51.25 33.67
C LEU A 5 -12.12 50.23 34.41
N ARG A 6 -13.25 50.65 35.01
CA ARG A 6 -14.18 49.75 35.73
C ARG A 6 -15.05 48.87 34.80
N LYS A 7 -15.10 49.15 33.50
CA LYS A 7 -15.84 48.33 32.52
C LYS A 7 -15.06 47.08 32.04
N LEU A 8 -13.77 46.96 32.35
CA LEU A 8 -12.95 45.80 31.98
C LEU A 8 -13.03 44.65 33.01
N GLN A 9 -13.54 44.90 34.22
CA GLN A 9 -13.68 43.89 35.29
C GLN A 9 -14.96 43.05 35.21
N ASN A 10 -15.82 43.29 34.21
CA ASN A 10 -17.07 42.54 33.99
C ASN A 10 -16.96 41.46 32.92
N LYS A 11 -15.75 41.02 32.55
CA LYS A 11 -15.61 39.76 31.81
C LYS A 11 -15.72 38.65 32.84
N LYS A 12 -16.87 37.96 32.89
CA LYS A 12 -17.02 36.69 33.60
C LYS A 12 -15.95 35.74 33.07
N GLY A 13 -14.81 35.66 33.78
CA GLY A 13 -13.73 34.75 33.45
C GLY A 13 -14.16 33.32 33.70
N PHE A 14 -13.62 32.40 32.92
CA PHE A 14 -13.75 30.97 33.14
C PHE A 14 -13.29 30.65 34.57
N THR A 15 -14.11 29.95 35.35
CA THR A 15 -13.74 29.56 36.70
C THR A 15 -12.64 28.48 36.64
N LEU A 16 -11.75 28.44 37.63
CA LEU A 16 -10.76 27.37 37.74
C LEU A 16 -11.43 26.00 37.79
N VAL A 17 -12.62 25.91 38.41
CA VAL A 17 -13.42 24.69 38.49
C VAL A 17 -13.89 24.22 37.12
N GLU A 18 -14.36 25.13 36.26
CA GLU A 18 -14.74 24.77 34.88
C GLU A 18 -13.54 24.26 34.09
N LEU A 19 -12.35 24.83 34.31
CA LEU A 19 -11.14 24.38 33.61
C LEU A 19 -10.69 22.98 34.06
N ILE A 20 -10.69 22.70 35.38
CA ILE A 20 -10.25 21.39 35.89
C ILE A 20 -11.19 20.25 35.47
N VAL A 21 -12.51 20.51 35.37
CA VAL A 21 -13.48 19.50 34.93
C VAL A 21 -13.26 19.16 33.45
N VAL A 22 -12.95 20.16 32.62
CA VAL A 22 -12.69 19.95 31.19
C VAL A 22 -11.44 19.09 30.96
N ILE A 23 -10.32 19.39 31.62
CA ILE A 23 -9.11 18.56 31.47
C ILE A 23 -9.31 17.15 32.01
N ALA A 24 -10.13 16.98 33.05
CA ALA A 24 -10.46 15.67 33.59
C ALA A 24 -11.24 14.81 32.58
N ILE A 25 -12.24 15.39 31.90
CA ILE A 25 -12.99 14.67 30.86
C ILE A 25 -12.09 14.35 29.65
N ILE A 26 -11.27 15.31 29.20
CA ILE A 26 -10.33 15.08 28.09
C ILE A 26 -9.36 13.94 28.42
N ALA A 27 -8.82 13.90 29.64
CA ALA A 27 -7.91 12.84 30.09
C ALA A 27 -8.55 11.45 30.02
N ILE A 28 -9.80 11.31 30.46
CA ILE A 28 -10.54 10.03 30.40
C ILE A 28 -10.77 9.61 28.95
N LEU A 29 -11.19 10.52 28.07
CA LEU A 29 -11.43 10.21 26.66
C LEU A 29 -10.13 9.84 25.92
N THR A 30 -9.05 10.59 26.14
CA THR A 30 -7.76 10.31 25.50
C THR A 30 -7.15 8.99 25.96
N ALA A 31 -7.34 8.60 27.22
CA ALA A 31 -6.84 7.32 27.73
C ALA A 31 -7.38 6.10 26.94
N VAL A 32 -8.62 6.17 26.45
CA VAL A 32 -9.23 5.10 25.64
C VAL A 32 -8.90 5.23 24.16
N ILE A 33 -8.88 6.46 23.63
CA ILE A 33 -8.72 6.71 22.18
C ILE A 33 -7.30 6.47 21.69
N VAL A 34 -6.28 6.89 22.45
CA VAL A 34 -4.86 6.81 22.04
C VAL A 34 -4.42 5.41 21.58
N PRO A 35 -4.67 4.31 22.34
CA PRO A 35 -4.28 2.97 21.90
C PRO A 35 -5.06 2.49 20.65
N LEU A 36 -6.29 2.97 20.46
CA LEU A 36 -7.15 2.55 19.37
C LEU A 36 -6.73 3.17 18.02
N VAL A 37 -6.33 4.44 18.02
CA VAL A 37 -5.91 5.16 16.80
C VAL A 37 -4.72 4.48 16.13
N GLY A 38 -3.72 4.03 16.90
CA GLY A 38 -2.55 3.36 16.34
C GLY A 38 -2.88 2.08 15.57
N ARG A 39 -3.83 1.28 16.08
CA ARG A 39 -4.28 0.04 15.41
C ARG A 39 -5.02 0.34 14.10
N TYR A 40 -5.93 1.32 14.10
CA TYR A 40 -6.67 1.68 12.88
C TYR A 40 -5.79 2.32 11.82
N SER A 41 -4.79 3.12 12.20
CA SER A 41 -3.81 3.66 11.25
C SER A 41 -2.98 2.55 10.60
N ALA A 42 -2.57 1.53 11.37
CA ALA A 42 -1.87 0.37 10.82
C ALA A 42 -2.77 -0.43 9.86
N GLN A 43 -4.02 -0.70 10.27
CA GLN A 43 -5.00 -1.39 9.42
C GLN A 43 -5.27 -0.64 8.10
N ALA A 44 -5.45 0.68 8.16
CA ALA A 44 -5.63 1.52 6.96
C ALA A 44 -4.42 1.45 6.03
N THR A 45 -3.21 1.35 6.61
CA THR A 45 -1.97 1.16 5.83
C THR A 45 -1.99 -0.19 5.10
N TYR A 46 -2.33 -1.28 5.79
CA TYR A 46 -2.48 -2.60 5.15
C TYR A 46 -3.51 -2.59 4.03
N SER A 47 -4.69 -1.99 4.24
CA SER A 47 -5.71 -1.84 3.20
C SER A 47 -5.19 -1.09 1.98
N THR A 48 -4.48 0.02 2.20
CA THR A 48 -3.90 0.83 1.11
C THR A 48 -2.85 0.05 0.32
N LEU A 49 -1.98 -0.71 1.01
CA LEU A 49 -0.98 -1.53 0.35
C LEU A 49 -1.63 -2.65 -0.47
N GLN A 50 -2.69 -3.25 0.07
CA GLN A 50 -3.45 -4.30 -0.57
C GLN A 50 -4.17 -3.81 -1.83
N ASP A 51 -4.76 -2.61 -1.79
CA ASP A 51 -5.36 -1.95 -2.95
C ASP A 51 -4.30 -1.57 -3.99
N GLY A 52 -3.10 -1.18 -3.55
CA GLY A 52 -1.93 -0.99 -4.42
C GLY A 52 -1.57 -2.27 -5.17
N ALA A 53 -1.51 -3.42 -4.48
CA ALA A 53 -1.22 -4.70 -5.11
C ALA A 53 -2.29 -5.12 -6.15
N LYS A 54 -3.58 -4.90 -5.84
CA LYS A 54 -4.70 -5.15 -6.77
C LYS A 54 -4.62 -4.23 -7.99
N THR A 55 -4.34 -2.95 -7.77
CA THR A 55 -4.17 -1.95 -8.84
C THR A 55 -3.03 -2.35 -9.77
N VAL A 56 -1.85 -2.71 -9.22
CA VAL A 56 -0.71 -3.21 -10.01
C VAL A 56 -1.09 -4.44 -10.82
N SER A 57 -1.72 -5.43 -10.18
CA SER A 57 -2.14 -6.68 -10.83
C SER A 57 -3.08 -6.42 -12.02
N ASN A 58 -4.10 -5.59 -11.83
CA ASN A 58 -5.12 -5.30 -12.84
C ASN A 58 -4.55 -4.45 -13.99
N SER A 59 -3.76 -3.43 -13.69
CA SER A 59 -3.13 -2.59 -14.70
C SER A 59 -2.15 -3.40 -15.56
N ILE A 60 -1.34 -4.27 -14.94
CA ILE A 60 -0.43 -5.15 -15.68
C ILE A 60 -1.18 -6.15 -16.55
N ALA A 61 -2.25 -6.78 -16.03
CA ALA A 61 -3.08 -7.68 -16.83
C ALA A 61 -3.68 -6.98 -18.05
N THR A 62 -4.16 -5.75 -17.89
CA THR A 62 -4.70 -4.93 -18.98
C THR A 62 -3.62 -4.57 -19.99
N SER A 63 -2.45 -4.10 -19.53
CA SER A 63 -1.33 -3.76 -20.41
C SER A 63 -0.83 -4.96 -21.23
N LEU A 64 -0.75 -6.15 -20.62
CA LEU A 64 -0.39 -7.40 -21.30
C LEU A 64 -1.40 -7.78 -22.38
N ALA A 65 -2.70 -7.65 -22.09
CA ALA A 65 -3.75 -7.92 -23.06
C ALA A 65 -3.67 -6.97 -24.27
N ASP A 66 -3.38 -5.69 -24.03
CA ASP A 66 -3.29 -4.68 -25.08
C ASP A 66 -2.10 -4.89 -26.02
N VAL A 67 -0.91 -5.22 -25.50
CA VAL A 67 0.23 -5.53 -26.38
C VAL A 67 0.07 -6.85 -27.12
N THR A 68 -0.60 -7.85 -26.53
CA THR A 68 -0.85 -9.14 -27.20
C THR A 68 -1.77 -8.96 -28.42
N LYS A 69 -2.77 -8.09 -28.33
CA LYS A 69 -3.66 -7.75 -29.46
C LYS A 69 -2.93 -7.09 -30.63
N LEU A 70 -1.78 -6.47 -30.39
CA LEU A 70 -0.96 -5.78 -31.40
C LEU A 70 0.05 -6.70 -32.10
N GLY A 71 -0.02 -8.01 -31.88
CA GLY A 71 0.71 -9.02 -32.67
C GLY A 71 2.11 -9.39 -32.17
N THR A 72 2.51 -8.95 -30.98
CA THR A 72 3.79 -9.35 -30.37
C THR A 72 3.55 -10.38 -29.27
N VAL A 73 3.88 -11.65 -29.54
CA VAL A 73 3.90 -12.68 -28.50
C VAL A 73 5.20 -12.53 -27.71
N LEU A 74 5.12 -11.86 -26.56
CA LEU A 74 6.22 -11.72 -25.62
C LEU A 74 6.15 -12.83 -24.58
N SER A 75 7.28 -13.44 -24.26
CA SER A 75 7.38 -14.32 -23.10
C SER A 75 7.71 -13.46 -21.89
N VAL A 76 6.73 -13.16 -21.03
CA VAL A 76 6.94 -12.37 -19.81
C VAL A 76 6.78 -13.26 -18.60
N SER A 77 7.75 -13.25 -17.68
CA SER A 77 7.67 -13.96 -16.39
C SER A 77 7.42 -13.03 -15.22
N LYS A 78 7.98 -11.82 -15.27
CA LYS A 78 7.92 -10.87 -14.16
C LYS A 78 7.95 -9.44 -14.65
N ILE A 79 7.19 -8.58 -14.00
CA ILE A 79 7.27 -7.13 -14.17
C ILE A 79 7.53 -6.53 -12.79
N THR A 80 8.49 -5.62 -12.70
CA THR A 80 8.80 -4.90 -11.46
C THR A 80 8.75 -3.41 -11.69
N GLY A 81 8.47 -2.64 -10.66
CA GLY A 81 8.56 -1.19 -10.76
C GLY A 81 8.94 -0.52 -9.45
N ASN A 82 9.53 0.66 -9.58
CA ASN A 82 9.83 1.55 -8.49
C ASN A 82 9.51 2.99 -8.89
N LYS A 83 8.78 3.69 -8.03
CA LYS A 83 8.54 5.12 -8.15
C LYS A 83 9.36 5.86 -7.12
N ALA A 84 10.22 6.76 -7.57
CA ALA A 84 11.05 7.60 -6.72
C ALA A 84 11.21 8.98 -7.34
N GLY A 85 11.07 10.03 -6.53
CA GLY A 85 11.18 11.41 -7.01
C GLY A 85 10.15 11.75 -8.08
N GLY A 86 8.96 11.13 -8.02
CA GLY A 86 7.88 11.33 -8.97
C GLY A 86 8.06 10.64 -10.32
N THR A 87 9.08 9.80 -10.49
CA THR A 87 9.32 9.04 -11.73
C THR A 87 9.16 7.55 -11.49
N LEU A 88 8.25 6.91 -12.22
CA LEU A 88 8.10 5.45 -12.25
C LEU A 88 9.07 4.81 -13.26
N THR A 89 9.89 3.89 -12.76
CA THR A 89 10.74 3.00 -13.55
C THR A 89 10.12 1.61 -13.58
N ILE A 90 9.98 1.04 -14.77
CA ILE A 90 9.46 -0.33 -14.98
C ILE A 90 10.59 -1.20 -15.49
N LYS A 91 10.64 -2.45 -15.01
CA LYS A 91 11.45 -3.50 -15.62
C LYS A 91 10.60 -4.70 -15.98
N VAL A 92 10.90 -5.32 -17.11
CA VAL A 92 10.21 -6.52 -17.61
C VAL A 92 11.23 -7.63 -17.80
N PHE A 93 10.89 -8.82 -17.30
CA PHE A 93 11.72 -10.01 -17.39
C PHE A 93 11.05 -11.08 -18.24
N ASP A 94 11.84 -11.76 -19.06
CA ASP A 94 11.34 -12.84 -19.91
C ASP A 94 11.18 -14.18 -19.18
N GLY A 95 10.73 -15.21 -19.90
CA GLY A 95 10.58 -16.58 -19.37
C GLY A 95 11.87 -17.19 -18.79
N ALA A 96 13.05 -16.69 -19.19
CA ALA A 96 14.34 -17.11 -18.65
C ALA A 96 14.79 -16.26 -17.45
N GLY A 97 14.02 -15.25 -17.07
CA GLY A 97 14.36 -14.30 -16.01
C GLY A 97 15.34 -13.21 -16.44
N THR A 98 15.55 -13.02 -17.75
CA THR A 98 16.45 -11.99 -18.28
C THR A 98 15.74 -10.65 -18.33
N ASP A 99 16.41 -9.57 -17.93
CA ASP A 99 15.90 -8.21 -18.07
C ASP A 99 15.79 -7.82 -19.55
N LYS A 100 14.58 -7.56 -20.01
CA LYS A 100 14.23 -7.18 -21.38
C LYS A 100 13.74 -5.74 -21.50
N THR A 101 13.88 -4.94 -20.45
CA THR A 101 13.34 -3.58 -20.37
C THR A 101 13.75 -2.68 -21.53
N SER A 102 15.00 -2.81 -21.99
CA SER A 102 15.57 -2.02 -23.08
C SER A 102 15.42 -2.68 -24.46
N ASP A 103 14.83 -3.88 -24.51
CA ASP A 103 14.66 -4.62 -25.76
C ASP A 103 13.49 -4.05 -26.56
N THR A 104 13.65 -3.93 -27.88
CA THR A 104 12.69 -3.18 -28.73
C THR A 104 11.32 -3.85 -28.72
N ASP A 105 11.29 -5.17 -28.64
CA ASP A 105 10.08 -5.97 -28.62
C ASP A 105 9.23 -5.71 -27.36
N TYR A 106 9.86 -5.32 -26.25
CA TYR A 106 9.21 -5.10 -24.95
C TYR A 106 8.88 -3.62 -24.67
N ALA A 107 9.42 -2.69 -25.45
CA ALA A 107 9.27 -1.24 -25.22
C ALA A 107 7.80 -0.78 -25.15
N LYS A 108 6.92 -1.38 -25.95
CA LYS A 108 5.47 -1.11 -25.91
C LYS A 108 4.83 -1.54 -24.59
N LEU A 109 5.21 -2.71 -24.07
CA LEU A 109 4.69 -3.20 -22.79
C LEU A 109 5.19 -2.34 -21.64
N VAL A 110 6.48 -2.00 -21.62
CA VAL A 110 7.09 -1.10 -20.64
C VAL A 110 6.35 0.24 -20.61
N THR A 111 6.10 0.83 -21.78
CA THR A 111 5.39 2.11 -21.91
C THR A 111 3.93 2.00 -21.45
N SER A 112 3.23 0.93 -21.85
CA SER A 112 1.83 0.70 -21.46
C SER A 112 1.69 0.56 -19.93
N VAL A 113 2.53 -0.27 -19.30
CA VAL A 113 2.53 -0.45 -17.85
C VAL A 113 2.89 0.84 -17.14
N LYS A 114 3.89 1.58 -17.63
CA LYS A 114 4.27 2.88 -17.06
C LYS A 114 3.09 3.85 -17.08
N ASN A 115 2.45 4.04 -18.23
CA ASN A 115 1.32 4.96 -18.36
C ASN A 115 0.14 4.56 -17.47
N ALA A 116 -0.13 3.26 -17.32
CA ALA A 116 -1.20 2.77 -16.48
C ALA A 116 -0.94 2.95 -14.97
N LEU A 117 0.33 2.99 -14.55
CA LEU A 117 0.69 2.99 -13.13
C LEU A 117 1.31 4.30 -12.63
N GLU A 118 1.84 5.17 -13.50
CA GLU A 118 2.56 6.39 -13.10
C GLU A 118 1.74 7.26 -12.15
N SER A 119 0.44 7.45 -12.41
CA SER A 119 -0.45 8.22 -11.53
C SER A 119 -1.17 7.37 -10.48
N ALA A 120 -1.19 6.05 -10.63
CA ALA A 120 -1.93 5.14 -9.76
C ALA A 120 -1.12 4.69 -8.54
N VAL A 121 0.21 4.74 -8.62
CA VAL A 121 1.10 4.39 -7.51
C VAL A 121 1.71 5.63 -6.86
N ASP A 122 1.89 5.57 -5.55
CA ASP A 122 2.47 6.65 -4.76
C ASP A 122 4.00 6.76 -4.95
N ASP A 123 4.58 7.92 -4.63
CA ASP A 123 6.03 8.04 -4.56
C ASP A 123 6.60 7.17 -3.43
N GLY A 124 7.77 6.56 -3.66
CA GLY A 124 8.35 5.55 -2.78
C GLY A 124 7.77 4.14 -2.95
N ALA A 125 6.86 3.94 -3.92
CA ALA A 125 6.30 2.63 -4.22
C ALA A 125 7.34 1.69 -4.83
N TYR A 126 7.25 0.42 -4.45
CA TYR A 126 7.91 -0.71 -5.10
C TYR A 126 6.87 -1.80 -5.34
N PHE A 127 6.96 -2.45 -6.49
CA PHE A 127 6.11 -3.60 -6.80
C PHE A 127 6.83 -4.64 -7.65
N ALA A 128 6.34 -5.85 -7.54
CA ALA A 128 6.62 -6.94 -8.48
C ALA A 128 5.33 -7.66 -8.82
N ALA A 129 5.25 -8.20 -10.02
CA ALA A 129 4.13 -9.00 -10.47
C ALA A 129 4.66 -10.22 -11.22
N ALA A 130 4.12 -11.40 -10.89
CA ALA A 130 4.32 -12.60 -11.68
C ALA A 130 3.37 -12.61 -12.87
N VAL A 131 3.88 -13.06 -14.00
CA VAL A 131 3.13 -13.25 -15.24
C VAL A 131 3.25 -14.71 -15.63
N THR A 132 2.11 -15.36 -15.84
CA THR A 132 2.03 -16.75 -16.31
C THR A 132 1.07 -16.78 -17.49
N SER A 133 1.50 -17.34 -18.62
CA SER A 133 0.68 -17.43 -19.84
C SER A 133 0.05 -16.09 -20.23
N ASN A 134 0.85 -15.02 -20.25
CA ASN A 134 0.43 -13.64 -20.57
C ASN A 134 -0.69 -13.06 -19.68
N THR A 135 -0.90 -13.62 -18.50
CA THR A 135 -1.82 -13.09 -17.49
C THR A 135 -1.05 -12.77 -16.22
N CYS A 136 -1.37 -11.65 -15.56
CA CYS A 136 -0.83 -11.38 -14.24
C CYS A 136 -1.40 -12.40 -13.24
N SER A 137 -0.55 -13.26 -12.71
CA SER A 137 -0.96 -14.34 -11.79
C SER A 137 -0.88 -13.93 -10.33
N ALA A 138 -0.03 -12.95 -10.01
CA ALA A 138 0.14 -12.43 -8.67
C ALA A 138 0.89 -11.09 -8.68
N ALA A 139 0.74 -10.31 -7.61
CA ALA A 139 1.51 -9.09 -7.39
C ALA A 139 1.83 -8.86 -5.92
N ILE A 140 2.94 -8.17 -5.65
CA ILE A 140 3.32 -7.62 -4.35
C ILE A 140 3.52 -6.12 -4.50
N TYR A 141 3.07 -5.36 -3.51
CA TYR A 141 3.23 -3.91 -3.44
C TYR A 141 3.73 -3.51 -2.05
N SER A 142 4.65 -2.57 -2.00
CA SER A 142 5.12 -1.97 -0.75
C SER A 142 5.45 -0.50 -0.94
N LYS A 143 5.45 0.24 0.16
CA LYS A 143 5.99 1.60 0.24
C LYS A 143 7.30 1.55 1.00
N ASN A 144 8.35 2.18 0.47
CA ASN A 144 9.64 2.35 1.13
C ASN A 144 10.36 1.03 1.47
N GLN A 145 10.13 0.00 0.66
CA GLN A 145 10.83 -1.28 0.71
C GLN A 145 10.90 -1.87 -0.69
N ASP A 146 12.11 -2.25 -1.12
CA ASP A 146 12.29 -3.00 -2.34
C ASP A 146 11.69 -4.41 -2.21
N VAL A 147 10.69 -4.71 -3.04
CA VAL A 147 10.01 -6.02 -3.16
C VAL A 147 10.27 -6.71 -4.50
N THR A 148 11.17 -6.18 -5.32
CA THR A 148 11.42 -6.66 -6.70
C THR A 148 12.03 -8.08 -6.77
N GLY A 149 12.64 -8.52 -5.66
CA GLY A 149 13.18 -9.86 -5.47
C GLY A 149 12.17 -10.90 -4.94
N TYR A 150 10.93 -10.50 -4.65
CA TYR A 150 9.93 -11.43 -4.11
C TYR A 150 9.49 -12.46 -5.17
N THR A 151 9.43 -13.73 -4.78
CA THR A 151 9.12 -14.87 -5.66
C THR A 151 7.83 -15.60 -5.27
N GLY A 152 7.03 -15.04 -4.35
CA GLY A 152 5.82 -15.67 -3.84
C GLY A 152 6.02 -16.52 -2.57
N THR A 153 7.22 -16.52 -1.99
CA THR A 153 7.54 -17.28 -0.77
C THR A 153 8.06 -16.35 0.33
N GLY A 154 7.67 -16.65 1.58
CA GLY A 154 8.21 -15.99 2.77
C GLY A 154 7.41 -14.79 3.26
N ALA A 155 6.32 -14.41 2.58
CA ALA A 155 5.36 -13.50 3.18
C ALA A 155 4.48 -14.24 4.19
N THR A 156 4.13 -13.58 5.29
CA THR A 156 3.32 -14.13 6.38
C THR A 156 2.14 -13.20 6.68
N GLN A 157 1.01 -13.74 7.11
CA GLN A 157 -0.10 -12.92 7.59
C GLN A 157 0.24 -12.31 8.96
N ASP A 158 -0.06 -11.03 9.16
CA ASP A 158 0.01 -10.39 10.47
C ASP A 158 -1.25 -10.74 11.27
N THR A 159 -1.10 -11.66 12.22
CA THR A 159 -2.21 -12.16 13.04
C THR A 159 -2.73 -11.14 14.05
N SER A 160 -2.12 -9.96 14.16
CA SER A 160 -2.65 -8.84 14.95
C SER A 160 -3.94 -8.26 14.31
N PHE A 161 -4.18 -8.58 13.04
CA PHE A 161 -5.30 -8.16 12.21
C PHE A 161 -5.90 -9.36 11.45
N PRO A 162 -6.49 -10.34 12.17
CA PRO A 162 -6.86 -11.65 11.61
C PRO A 162 -7.96 -11.59 10.53
N ASP A 163 -8.83 -10.60 10.59
CA ASP A 163 -9.93 -10.42 9.63
C ASP A 163 -9.52 -9.59 8.40
N ASP A 164 -8.28 -9.11 8.35
CA ASP A 164 -7.78 -8.25 7.28
C ASP A 164 -6.76 -8.98 6.38
N GLU A 165 -6.63 -8.51 5.14
CA GLU A 165 -5.57 -8.91 4.20
C GLU A 165 -4.21 -8.27 4.58
N ALA A 166 -3.81 -8.41 5.85
CA ALA A 166 -2.59 -7.85 6.42
C ALA A 166 -1.42 -8.83 6.26
N TYR A 167 -0.46 -8.48 5.40
CA TYR A 167 0.69 -9.32 5.11
C TYR A 167 2.02 -8.59 5.38
N MET A 168 3.01 -9.36 5.80
CA MET A 168 4.36 -8.89 6.04
C MET A 168 5.36 -9.68 5.22
N TRP A 169 6.40 -9.01 4.74
CA TRP A 169 7.56 -9.63 4.13
C TRP A 169 8.83 -8.89 4.57
N ASN A 170 9.83 -9.62 5.04
CA ASN A 170 11.04 -9.06 5.68
C ASN A 170 10.70 -8.06 6.80
N SER A 171 9.75 -8.41 7.67
CA SER A 171 9.31 -7.61 8.83
C SER A 171 8.71 -6.24 8.48
N LYS A 172 8.27 -6.05 7.24
CA LYS A 172 7.61 -4.83 6.78
C LYS A 172 6.27 -5.16 6.12
N ALA A 173 5.31 -4.26 6.25
CA ALA A 173 3.98 -4.41 5.68
C ALA A 173 4.03 -4.39 4.15
N VAL A 174 3.28 -5.30 3.53
CA VAL A 174 3.16 -5.44 2.07
C VAL A 174 1.72 -5.77 1.69
N GLY A 175 1.31 -5.39 0.49
CA GLY A 175 0.08 -5.86 -0.14
C GLY A 175 0.38 -7.02 -1.07
N LEU A 176 -0.52 -8.02 -1.13
CA LEU A 176 -0.38 -9.21 -1.96
C LEU A 176 -1.65 -9.47 -2.78
N ALA A 177 -1.51 -9.74 -4.06
CA ALA A 177 -2.59 -10.10 -4.96
C ALA A 177 -2.34 -11.45 -5.64
N GLY A 178 -3.42 -12.13 -6.02
CA GLY A 178 -3.37 -13.40 -6.73
C GLY A 178 -2.69 -14.53 -5.95
N ASN A 179 -1.95 -15.37 -6.66
CA ASN A 179 -1.38 -16.63 -6.14
C ASN A 179 -0.22 -16.43 -5.15
N TRP A 180 0.24 -15.20 -4.92
CA TRP A 180 1.26 -14.90 -3.92
C TRP A 180 0.71 -14.61 -2.54
N LYS A 181 -0.62 -14.54 -2.39
CA LYS A 181 -1.25 -14.58 -1.08
C LYS A 181 -0.93 -15.95 -0.46
N PRO A 182 -0.39 -15.99 0.77
CA PRO A 182 -0.28 -17.24 1.52
C PRO A 182 -1.64 -17.93 1.54
N SER A 183 -1.68 -19.24 1.27
CA SER A 183 -2.90 -20.03 1.50
C SER A 183 -3.34 -19.81 2.94
N ALA A 184 -4.63 -19.53 3.15
CA ALA A 184 -5.18 -19.25 4.48
C ALA A 184 -4.60 -20.23 5.52
N ALA A 185 -4.14 -19.69 6.66
CA ALA A 185 -3.82 -20.52 7.81
C ALA A 185 -5.03 -21.43 8.11
N PRO A 186 -4.84 -22.71 8.49
CA PRO A 186 -5.95 -23.57 8.83
C PRO A 186 -6.85 -22.84 9.84
N ALA A 187 -8.15 -22.84 9.57
CA ALA A 187 -9.16 -22.21 10.41
C ALA A 187 -8.85 -22.52 11.88
N ALA A 188 -8.81 -21.49 12.73
CA ALA A 188 -8.58 -21.65 14.15
C ALA A 188 -9.46 -22.80 14.67
N THR A 189 -8.83 -23.91 15.02
CA THR A 189 -9.51 -25.03 15.65
C THR A 189 -10.08 -24.48 16.95
N THR A 190 -11.39 -24.30 16.97
CA THR A 190 -12.13 -24.03 18.20
C THR A 190 -11.91 -25.24 19.10
N VAL A 191 -11.16 -25.03 20.19
CA VAL A 191 -11.09 -25.95 21.33
C VAL A 191 -12.08 -25.45 22.38
#